data_AF-A0ABD1QMA9-F1
#
_entry.id   AF-A0ABD1QMA9-F1
#
_cell.length_a   1.000
_cell.length_b   1.000
_cell.length_c   1.000
_cell.angle_alpha   90.00
_cell.angle_beta   90.00
_cell.angle_gamma   90.00
#
_symmetry.space_group_name_H-M   'P 1'
#
loop_
_entity.id
_entity.type
_entity.pdbx_description
1 polymer ?
#
loop_
_entity_poly.entity_id
_entity_poly.type
_entity_poly.pdbx_seq_one_letter_code
_entity_poly.pdbx_strand_id
1 'polypeptide(L)'
;MGCFESDILAGMEQAILDGVDILSLSLGGRSVPYYRDTIAIGAFAAMEKGIHVSCSAGNSGPTKSTLANVAPWIMTVGAGTLDRDFTAYATLGSGQKFTDVSLYSGRGMGEKMVEMVYSKGSNTSSNLCLEGSLDPVIVRGKVVVYDRGINARVENGVISANGGTMACPPTNPEP
;
A
#
# COMPACT_ATOMS: atom_id res chain seq x y z
N MET A 1 1.60 3.43 -14.83
CA MET A 1 0.61 4.50 -15.10
C MET A 1 0.90 5.62 -14.13
N GLY A 2 1.40 6.75 -14.63
CA GLY A 2 1.72 7.92 -13.80
C GLY A 2 0.72 9.04 -14.08
N CYS A 3 0.66 10.02 -13.19
CA CYS A 3 -0.03 11.27 -13.45
C CYS A 3 1.01 12.25 -14.02
N PHE A 4 0.82 12.70 -15.27
CA PHE A 4 1.75 13.65 -15.84
C PHE A 4 1.60 15.00 -15.13
N GLU A 5 2.73 15.66 -14.88
CA GLU A 5 2.74 16.98 -14.21
C GLU A 5 1.88 18.01 -14.95
N SER A 6 1.77 17.89 -16.29
CA SER A 6 0.88 18.70 -17.13
C SER A 6 -0.59 18.47 -16.82
N ASP A 7 -0.99 17.22 -16.60
CA ASP A 7 -2.39 16.84 -16.37
C ASP A 7 -2.83 17.28 -14.96
N ILE A 8 -1.92 17.19 -13.98
CA ILE A 8 -2.15 17.70 -12.62
C ILE A 8 -2.41 19.21 -12.69
N LEU A 9 -1.52 19.96 -13.36
CA LEU A 9 -1.64 21.41 -13.44
C LEU A 9 -2.93 21.82 -14.16
N ALA A 10 -3.25 21.19 -15.29
CA ALA A 10 -4.50 21.44 -16.02
C ALA A 10 -5.74 21.13 -15.16
N GLY A 11 -5.72 20.05 -14.38
CA GLY A 11 -6.81 19.72 -13.46
C GLY A 11 -6.97 20.73 -12.34
N MET A 12 -5.87 21.24 -11.78
CA MET A 12 -5.90 22.30 -10.77
C MET A 12 -6.42 23.62 -11.35
N GLU A 13 -5.96 24.01 -12.53
CA GLU A 13 -6.44 25.22 -13.22
C GLU A 13 -7.94 25.15 -13.50
N GLN A 14 -8.44 24.02 -14.01
CA GLN A 14 -9.86 23.84 -14.24
C GLN A 14 -10.67 23.90 -12.95
N ALA A 15 -10.20 23.26 -11.87
CA ALA A 15 -10.89 23.31 -10.59
C ALA A 15 -10.93 24.73 -9.98
N ILE A 16 -9.89 25.54 -10.18
CA ILE A 16 -9.88 26.95 -9.81
C ILE A 16 -10.94 27.72 -10.61
N LEU A 17 -11.03 27.48 -11.93
CA LEU A 17 -12.04 28.12 -12.79
C LEU A 17 -13.47 27.71 -12.44
N ASP A 18 -13.65 26.46 -12.02
CA ASP A 18 -14.93 25.93 -11.55
C ASP A 18 -15.34 26.52 -10.18
N GLY A 19 -14.43 27.22 -9.50
CA GLY A 19 -14.71 27.94 -8.26
C GLY A 19 -14.88 27.02 -7.05
N VAL A 20 -14.12 25.92 -6.98
CA VAL A 20 -14.15 25.01 -5.83
C VAL A 20 -13.65 25.69 -4.55
N ASP A 21 -14.14 25.25 -3.39
CA ASP A 21 -13.69 25.78 -2.09
C ASP A 21 -12.39 25.10 -1.60
N ILE A 22 -12.24 23.80 -1.89
CA ILE A 22 -11.13 22.97 -1.38
C ILE A 22 -10.62 22.04 -2.49
N LEU A 23 -9.30 21.95 -2.61
CA LEU A 23 -8.59 20.95 -3.41
C LEU A 23 -8.02 19.86 -2.50
N SER A 24 -8.38 18.60 -2.76
CA SER A 24 -7.84 17.44 -2.07
C SER A 24 -7.01 16.60 -3.04
N LEU A 25 -5.69 16.57 -2.81
CA LEU A 25 -4.71 15.98 -3.73
C LEU A 25 -3.92 14.87 -3.04
N SER A 26 -4.32 13.63 -3.29
CA SER A 26 -3.58 12.43 -2.83
C SER A 26 -2.49 12.03 -3.84
N LEU A 27 -1.66 13.00 -4.19
CA LEU A 27 -0.57 12.88 -5.16
C LEU A 27 0.63 13.71 -4.70
N GLY A 28 1.82 13.36 -5.17
CA GLY A 28 3.05 14.00 -4.74
C GLY A 28 4.26 13.42 -5.46
N GLY A 29 5.22 14.28 -5.75
CA GLY A 29 6.48 13.91 -6.38
C GLY A 29 7.64 13.88 -5.39
N ARG A 30 8.86 13.82 -5.94
CA ARG A 30 10.05 14.11 -5.13
C ARG A 30 10.03 15.57 -4.72
N SER A 31 10.55 15.86 -3.53
CA SER A 31 10.78 17.25 -3.11
C SER A 31 11.77 17.92 -4.06
N VAL A 32 11.29 18.94 -4.76
CA VAL A 32 12.05 19.81 -5.67
C VAL A 32 11.79 21.27 -5.28
N PRO A 33 12.62 22.23 -5.71
CA PRO A 33 12.33 23.64 -5.47
C PRO A 33 10.94 24.05 -5.99
N TYR A 34 10.22 24.92 -5.26
CA TYR A 34 8.80 25.21 -5.51
C TYR A 34 8.48 25.67 -6.94
N TYR A 35 9.38 26.42 -7.57
CA TYR A 35 9.22 26.88 -8.95
C TYR A 35 9.37 25.77 -10.01
N ARG A 36 9.71 24.55 -9.60
CA ARG A 36 9.73 23.34 -10.45
C ARG A 36 8.71 22.30 -10.00
N ASP A 37 7.95 22.58 -8.95
CA ASP A 37 6.93 21.69 -8.43
C ASP A 37 5.57 22.18 -8.95
N THR A 38 4.98 21.44 -9.89
CA THR A 38 3.70 21.81 -10.50
C THR A 38 2.56 21.82 -9.50
N ILE A 39 2.62 20.98 -8.46
CA ILE A 39 1.64 20.98 -7.36
C ILE A 39 1.82 22.25 -6.55
N ALA A 40 3.05 22.66 -6.24
CA ALA A 40 3.31 23.90 -5.51
C ALA A 40 2.85 25.14 -6.30
N ILE A 41 3.11 25.19 -7.61
CA ILE A 41 2.69 26.29 -8.49
C ILE A 41 1.16 26.36 -8.57
N GLY A 42 0.49 25.25 -8.88
CA GLY A 42 -0.97 25.21 -8.93
C GLY A 42 -1.60 25.55 -7.58
N ALA A 43 -1.02 25.07 -6.48
CA ALA A 43 -1.54 25.32 -5.14
C ALA A 43 -1.37 26.78 -4.73
N PHE A 44 -0.32 27.45 -5.20
CA PHE A 44 -0.14 28.88 -4.98
C PHE A 44 -1.25 29.67 -5.68
N ALA A 45 -1.53 29.37 -6.95
CA ALA A 45 -2.62 30.00 -7.70
C ALA A 45 -4.00 29.75 -7.06
N ALA A 46 -4.25 28.54 -6.54
CA ALA A 46 -5.47 28.23 -5.80
C ALA A 46 -5.59 29.07 -4.51
N MET A 47 -4.50 29.16 -3.73
CA MET A 47 -4.45 29.93 -2.50
C MET A 47 -4.71 31.43 -2.74
N GLU A 48 -4.17 32.01 -3.82
CA GLU A 48 -4.45 33.40 -4.21
C GLU A 48 -5.93 33.66 -4.52
N LYS A 49 -6.68 32.62 -4.88
CA LYS A 49 -8.14 32.66 -5.11
C LYS A 49 -8.95 32.31 -3.87
N GLY A 50 -8.30 32.09 -2.72
CA GLY A 50 -8.96 31.71 -1.47
C GLY A 50 -9.32 30.23 -1.37
N ILE A 51 -8.80 29.39 -2.27
CA ILE A 51 -9.07 27.95 -2.31
C ILE A 51 -8.05 27.21 -1.44
N HIS A 52 -8.53 26.41 -0.49
CA HIS A 52 -7.65 25.67 0.40
C HIS A 52 -7.12 24.38 -0.26
N VAL A 53 -5.82 24.09 -0.12
CA VAL A 53 -5.20 22.91 -0.75
C VAL A 53 -4.65 21.96 0.30
N SER A 54 -5.16 20.73 0.29
CA SER A 54 -4.72 19.63 1.15
C SER A 54 -4.01 18.56 0.32
N CYS A 55 -2.77 18.23 0.68
CA CYS A 55 -1.97 17.22 -0.02
C CYS A 55 -1.41 16.16 0.93
N SER A 56 -1.22 14.93 0.43
CA SER A 56 -0.54 13.88 1.21
C SER A 56 0.96 14.15 1.39
N ALA A 57 1.52 13.78 2.55
CA ALA A 57 2.95 13.84 2.85
C ALA A 57 3.82 12.85 2.04
N GLY A 58 3.20 11.80 1.46
CA GLY A 58 3.89 10.69 0.80
C GLY A 58 4.16 9.51 1.73
N ASN A 59 4.44 8.34 1.13
CA ASN A 59 4.57 7.06 1.84
C ASN A 59 6.02 6.53 1.86
N SER A 60 7.00 7.41 1.65
CA SER A 60 8.42 7.06 1.51
C SER A 60 9.20 7.06 2.84
N GLY A 61 8.50 7.21 3.97
CA GLY A 61 9.09 7.10 5.31
C GLY A 61 9.65 5.70 5.59
N PRO A 62 10.23 5.47 6.79
CA PRO A 62 10.26 6.34 7.97
C PRO A 62 11.51 7.21 8.08
N THR A 63 12.42 7.17 7.10
CA THR A 63 13.67 7.94 7.16
C THR A 63 13.42 9.45 7.07
N LYS A 64 14.34 10.23 7.63
CA LYS A 64 14.26 11.70 7.64
C LYS A 64 14.24 12.26 6.21
N SER A 65 13.58 13.39 6.03
CA SER A 65 13.56 14.15 4.77
C SER A 65 12.94 13.40 3.58
N THR A 66 11.88 12.63 3.84
CA THR A 66 11.12 11.86 2.84
C THR A 66 9.77 12.49 2.46
N LEU A 67 9.42 13.63 3.07
CA LEU A 67 8.19 14.37 2.82
C LEU A 67 8.14 14.96 1.39
N ALA A 68 6.96 14.88 0.78
CA ALA A 68 6.57 15.61 -0.43
C ALA A 68 5.61 16.76 -0.07
N ASN A 69 5.30 17.61 -1.07
CA ASN A 69 4.31 18.70 -0.94
C ASN A 69 4.61 19.65 0.22
N VAL A 70 5.86 20.12 0.33
CA VAL A 70 6.37 20.88 1.48
C VAL A 70 6.17 22.39 1.36
N ALA A 71 5.42 22.85 0.36
CA ALA A 71 5.19 24.28 0.14
C ALA A 71 4.37 24.88 1.29
N PRO A 72 4.70 26.08 1.82
CA PRO A 72 4.04 26.65 3.00
C PRO A 72 2.53 26.92 2.85
N TRP A 73 2.05 27.06 1.61
CA TRP A 73 0.64 27.29 1.28
C TRP A 73 -0.16 25.99 1.08
N ILE A 74 0.46 24.82 1.29
CA ILE A 74 -0.19 23.52 1.22
C ILE A 74 -0.37 22.96 2.64
N MET A 75 -1.56 22.46 2.94
CA MET A 75 -1.78 21.63 4.12
C MET A 75 -1.28 20.20 3.85
N THR A 76 -0.05 19.91 4.27
CA THR A 76 0.57 18.59 4.11
C THR A 76 0.10 17.63 5.21
N VAL A 77 -0.53 16.51 4.83
CA VAL A 77 -1.18 15.57 5.75
C VAL A 77 -0.37 14.28 5.87
N GLY A 78 0.06 13.96 7.09
CA GLY A 78 0.68 12.69 7.45
C GLY A 78 -0.34 11.58 7.70
N ALA A 79 0.08 10.32 7.56
CA ALA A 79 -0.75 9.16 7.88
C ALA A 79 -0.54 8.72 9.34
N GLY A 80 -1.64 8.44 10.04
CA GLY A 80 -1.64 7.87 11.37
C GLY A 80 -2.56 6.65 11.45
N THR A 81 -2.41 5.85 12.50
CA THR A 81 -3.26 4.68 12.77
C THR A 81 -4.44 5.06 13.65
N LEU A 82 -5.54 4.33 13.49
CA LEU A 82 -6.70 4.38 14.39
C LEU A 82 -6.59 3.25 15.44
N ASP A 83 -7.45 3.28 16.44
CA ASP A 83 -7.63 2.21 17.43
C ASP A 83 -8.25 0.93 16.83
N ARG A 84 -8.91 1.05 15.68
CA ARG A 84 -9.48 -0.09 14.94
C ARG A 84 -8.41 -0.88 14.19
N ASP A 85 -8.40 -2.19 14.41
CA ASP A 85 -7.60 -3.16 13.67
C ASP A 85 -8.47 -4.26 13.01
N PHE A 86 -7.96 -4.90 11.97
CA PHE A 86 -8.63 -5.97 11.23
C PHE A 86 -8.02 -7.33 11.58
N THR A 87 -8.23 -7.73 12.83
CA THR A 87 -7.61 -8.92 13.39
C THR A 87 -8.13 -10.20 12.75
N ALA A 88 -7.20 -11.07 12.35
CA ALA A 88 -7.43 -12.42 11.89
C ALA A 88 -6.72 -13.43 12.80
N TYR A 89 -7.34 -14.59 12.96
CA TYR A 89 -6.80 -15.67 13.78
C TYR A 89 -6.45 -16.87 12.92
N ALA A 90 -5.27 -17.45 13.17
CA ALA A 90 -4.84 -18.70 12.55
C ALA A 90 -4.51 -19.71 13.65
N THR A 91 -5.14 -20.88 13.60
CA THR A 91 -4.84 -21.99 14.51
C THR A 91 -4.10 -23.07 13.73
N LEU A 92 -2.89 -23.41 14.16
CA LEU A 92 -2.10 -24.48 13.57
C LEU A 92 -2.60 -25.86 14.06
N GLY A 93 -2.27 -26.92 13.32
CA GLY A 93 -2.52 -28.30 13.76
C GLY A 93 -1.83 -28.69 15.08
N SER A 94 -0.80 -27.93 15.49
CA SER A 94 -0.12 -28.07 16.79
C SER A 94 -0.92 -27.51 17.97
N GLY A 95 -2.07 -26.87 17.72
CA GLY A 95 -2.87 -26.17 18.74
C GLY A 95 -2.39 -24.74 19.04
N GLN A 96 -1.28 -24.29 18.44
CA GLN A 96 -0.82 -22.91 18.57
C GLN A 96 -1.75 -21.96 17.80
N LYS A 97 -2.11 -20.85 18.45
CA LYS A 97 -2.96 -19.80 17.89
C LYS A 97 -2.14 -18.53 17.64
N PHE A 98 -2.22 -18.02 16.42
CA PHE A 98 -1.61 -16.78 15.99
C PHE A 98 -2.68 -15.73 15.74
N THR A 99 -2.34 -14.49 16.07
CA THR A 99 -3.16 -13.30 15.86
C THR A 99 -2.38 -12.38 14.94
N ASP A 100 -2.97 -11.99 13.82
CA ASP A 100 -2.37 -11.12 12.82
C ASP A 100 -3.47 -10.25 12.17
N VAL A 101 -3.15 -9.54 11.09
CA VAL A 101 -4.07 -8.63 10.38
C VAL A 101 -4.45 -9.19 9.02
N SER A 102 -5.73 -9.16 8.68
CA SER A 102 -6.22 -9.49 7.34
C SER A 102 -7.43 -8.65 6.94
N LEU A 103 -7.43 -8.17 5.70
CA LEU A 103 -8.57 -7.49 5.08
C LEU A 103 -9.44 -8.42 4.23
N TYR A 104 -9.23 -9.74 4.31
CA TYR A 104 -10.02 -10.70 3.56
C TYR A 104 -11.48 -10.69 4.03
N SER A 105 -12.38 -10.28 3.13
CA SER A 105 -13.82 -10.13 3.40
C SER A 105 -14.67 -11.28 2.85
N GLY A 106 -14.05 -12.30 2.26
CA GLY A 106 -14.74 -13.46 1.72
C GLY A 106 -15.11 -14.50 2.78
N ARG A 107 -15.69 -15.63 2.33
CA ARG A 107 -15.92 -16.78 3.22
C ARG A 107 -14.57 -17.32 3.65
N GLY A 108 -14.28 -17.26 4.95
CA GLY A 108 -13.05 -17.82 5.52
C GLY A 108 -12.92 -19.31 5.24
N MET A 109 -11.74 -19.88 5.54
CA MET A 109 -11.45 -21.31 5.28
C MET A 109 -12.29 -22.29 6.12
N GLY A 110 -13.14 -21.78 7.03
CA GLY A 110 -13.91 -22.57 7.97
C GLY A 110 -13.05 -23.20 9.06
N GLU A 111 -13.57 -24.23 9.74
CA GLU A 111 -12.87 -24.96 10.80
C GLU A 111 -12.06 -26.15 10.26
N LYS A 112 -12.14 -26.41 8.96
CA LYS A 112 -11.44 -27.55 8.34
C LYS A 112 -9.94 -27.23 8.28
N MET A 113 -9.14 -28.08 8.91
CA MET A 113 -7.68 -28.03 8.80
C MET A 113 -7.26 -28.20 7.34
N VAL A 114 -6.42 -27.28 6.88
CA VAL A 114 -5.85 -27.28 5.53
C VAL A 114 -4.34 -27.50 5.66
N GLU A 115 -3.76 -28.25 4.72
CA GLU A 115 -2.33 -28.47 4.70
C GLU A 115 -1.59 -27.15 4.43
N MET A 116 -0.48 -26.93 5.13
CA MET A 116 0.40 -25.78 4.92
C MET A 116 1.67 -26.21 4.18
N VAL A 117 2.10 -25.39 3.24
CA VAL A 117 3.34 -25.58 2.49
C VAL A 117 4.22 -24.37 2.65
N TYR A 118 5.49 -24.59 2.99
CA TYR A 118 6.54 -23.58 2.91
C TYR A 118 7.54 -24.00 1.85
N SER A 119 7.58 -23.28 0.72
CA SER A 119 8.45 -23.63 -0.40
C SER A 119 9.82 -22.98 -0.24
N LYS A 120 10.73 -23.73 0.40
CA LYS A 120 12.17 -23.44 0.43
C LYS A 120 12.83 -24.06 -0.81
N GLY A 121 12.38 -23.67 -1.99
CA GLY A 121 12.85 -24.20 -3.27
C GLY A 121 14.35 -23.95 -3.50
N SER A 122 14.91 -24.63 -4.51
CA SER A 122 16.30 -24.45 -4.95
C SER A 122 16.62 -23.05 -5.49
N ASN A 123 15.59 -22.28 -5.85
CA ASN A 123 15.69 -20.91 -6.33
C ASN A 123 15.33 -19.95 -5.19
N THR A 124 16.16 -18.93 -4.96
CA THR A 124 16.06 -17.90 -3.91
C THR A 124 14.80 -17.03 -3.96
N SER A 125 13.85 -17.33 -4.85
CA SER A 125 12.63 -16.56 -5.10
C SER A 125 11.34 -17.26 -4.65
N SER A 126 11.36 -18.58 -4.42
CA SER A 126 10.14 -19.34 -4.10
C SER A 126 9.61 -19.07 -2.70
N ASN A 127 10.51 -18.77 -1.76
CA ASN A 127 10.14 -18.38 -0.40
C ASN A 127 9.52 -16.98 -0.35
N LEU A 128 9.71 -16.15 -1.39
CA LEU A 128 9.12 -14.81 -1.50
C LEU A 128 7.81 -14.80 -2.30
N CYS A 129 7.36 -15.97 -2.79
CA CYS A 129 6.22 -16.12 -3.69
C CYS A 129 6.26 -15.15 -4.88
N LEU A 130 7.41 -15.03 -5.55
CA LEU A 130 7.49 -14.26 -6.79
C LEU A 130 6.71 -14.96 -7.91
N GLU A 131 6.27 -14.19 -8.90
CA GLU A 131 5.53 -14.72 -10.05
C GLU A 131 6.34 -15.85 -10.73
N GLY A 132 5.67 -16.97 -11.01
CA GLY A 132 6.29 -18.16 -11.63
C GLY A 132 7.24 -18.98 -10.74
N SER A 133 7.43 -18.60 -9.47
CA SER A 133 8.35 -19.29 -8.54
C SER A 133 7.75 -20.50 -7.79
N LEU A 134 6.42 -20.66 -7.84
CA LEU A 134 5.69 -21.71 -7.15
C LEU A 134 5.21 -22.78 -8.14
N ASP A 135 5.36 -24.06 -7.77
CA ASP A 135 4.78 -25.18 -8.50
C ASP A 135 3.26 -25.25 -8.23
N PRO A 136 2.40 -25.07 -9.26
CA PRO A 136 0.94 -25.13 -9.12
C PRO A 136 0.43 -26.47 -8.57
N VAL A 137 1.16 -27.57 -8.79
CA VAL A 137 0.78 -28.91 -8.30
C VAL A 137 0.94 -28.99 -6.78
N ILE A 138 1.97 -28.34 -6.24
CA ILE A 138 2.29 -28.39 -4.81
C ILE A 138 1.37 -27.45 -4.02
N VAL A 139 0.99 -26.31 -4.60
CA VAL A 139 0.25 -25.25 -3.89
C VAL A 139 -1.27 -25.36 -3.96
N ARG A 140 -1.81 -26.19 -4.86
CA ARG A 140 -3.26 -26.26 -5.11
C ARG A 140 -4.03 -26.75 -3.87
N GLY A 141 -4.98 -25.95 -3.40
CA GLY A 141 -5.85 -26.26 -2.26
C GLY A 141 -5.15 -26.25 -0.90
N LYS A 142 -3.93 -25.72 -0.83
CA LYS A 142 -3.11 -25.62 0.38
C LYS A 142 -2.91 -24.16 0.79
N VAL A 143 -2.48 -23.96 2.04
CA VAL A 143 -2.04 -22.66 2.54
C VAL A 143 -0.54 -22.52 2.30
N VAL A 144 -0.12 -21.56 1.50
CA VAL A 144 1.28 -21.28 1.18
C VAL A 144 1.82 -20.23 2.13
N VAL A 145 2.84 -20.60 2.90
CA VAL A 145 3.56 -19.70 3.81
C VAL A 145 4.77 -19.12 3.08
N TYR A 146 4.96 -17.81 3.18
CA TYR A 146 6.03 -17.10 2.46
C TYR A 146 6.65 -15.97 3.28
N ASP A 147 7.91 -15.65 3.01
CA ASP A 147 8.67 -14.58 3.66
C ASP A 147 8.38 -13.24 2.98
N ARG A 148 8.41 -12.15 3.76
CA ARG A 148 8.22 -10.80 3.22
C ARG A 148 9.35 -10.45 2.23
N GLY A 149 8.99 -10.39 0.95
CA GLY A 149 9.89 -9.98 -0.13
C GLY A 149 9.73 -8.54 -0.60
N ILE A 150 10.25 -8.26 -1.80
CA ILE A 150 10.23 -6.95 -2.47
C ILE A 150 8.87 -6.67 -3.15
N ASN A 151 8.13 -7.72 -3.50
CA ASN A 151 6.83 -7.66 -4.17
C ASN A 151 5.73 -7.02 -3.29
N ALA A 152 4.67 -6.52 -3.92
CA ALA A 152 3.53 -5.96 -3.18
C ALA A 152 2.74 -7.09 -2.49
N ARG A 153 2.12 -6.81 -1.33
CA ARG A 153 1.21 -7.77 -0.67
C ARG A 153 0.00 -8.12 -1.56
N VAL A 154 -0.43 -7.19 -2.41
CA VAL A 154 -1.51 -7.39 -3.39
C VAL A 154 -1.10 -8.37 -4.49
N GLU A 155 0.11 -8.23 -5.01
CA GLU A 155 0.67 -9.12 -6.04
C GLU A 155 0.76 -10.57 -5.53
N ASN A 156 1.19 -10.73 -4.28
CA ASN A 156 1.12 -11.98 -3.54
C ASN A 156 -0.32 -12.54 -3.47
N GLY A 157 -1.31 -11.69 -3.15
CA GLY A 157 -2.72 -12.09 -3.14
C GLY A 157 -3.27 -12.54 -4.51
N VAL A 158 -2.73 -12.02 -5.62
CA VAL A 158 -3.12 -12.45 -6.98
C VAL A 158 -2.54 -13.83 -7.31
N ILE A 159 -1.32 -14.13 -6.87
CA ILE A 159 -0.71 -15.47 -7.03
C ILE A 159 -1.51 -16.52 -6.26
N SER A 160 -2.08 -16.15 -5.11
CA SER A 160 -2.99 -16.99 -4.34
C SER A 160 -4.26 -17.38 -5.13
N ALA A 161 -4.81 -16.46 -5.94
CA ALA A 161 -5.99 -16.74 -6.76
C ALA A 161 -5.77 -17.85 -7.80
N ASN A 162 -4.51 -18.18 -8.13
CA ASN A 162 -4.15 -19.23 -9.09
C ASN A 162 -4.04 -20.64 -8.48
N GLY A 163 -4.36 -20.83 -7.19
CA GLY A 163 -4.62 -22.18 -6.67
C GLY A 163 -4.45 -22.43 -5.18
N GLY A 164 -3.89 -21.52 -4.38
CA GLY A 164 -3.65 -21.75 -2.95
C GLY A 164 -3.80 -20.49 -2.11
N THR A 165 -4.11 -20.59 -0.82
CA THR A 165 -4.26 -19.41 0.06
C THR A 165 -2.89 -18.94 0.53
N MET A 166 -2.56 -17.66 0.43
CA MET A 166 -1.25 -17.16 0.88
C MET A 166 -1.29 -16.57 2.30
N ALA A 167 -0.29 -16.91 3.10
CA ALA A 167 -0.10 -16.42 4.45
C ALA A 167 1.35 -15.96 4.65
N CYS A 168 1.54 -14.72 5.08
CA CYS A 168 2.83 -14.21 5.50
C CYS A 168 2.91 -14.37 7.03
N PRO A 169 3.95 -14.98 7.60
CA PRO A 169 4.16 -14.96 9.04
C PRO A 169 4.23 -13.52 9.55
N PRO A 170 3.82 -13.26 10.80
CA PRO A 170 3.99 -11.96 11.42
C PRO A 170 5.49 -11.65 11.45
N THR A 171 5.90 -10.63 10.69
CA THR A 171 7.20 -10.00 10.89
C THR A 171 7.08 -9.18 12.15
N ASN A 172 7.95 -9.45 13.14
CA ASN A 172 8.03 -8.73 14.41
C ASN A 172 7.69 -7.24 14.23
N PRO A 173 6.77 -6.65 15.00
CA PRO A 173 6.60 -5.20 14.95
C PRO A 173 7.95 -4.56 15.30
N GLU A 174 8.37 -3.56 14.52
CA GLU A 174 9.41 -2.65 14.99
C GLU A 174 8.99 -2.07 16.37
N PRO A 175 9.96 -1.77 17.25
CA PRO A 175 9.76 -1.50 18.67
C PRO A 175 8.77 -0.36 19.00
#